data_AF-A0A1A9QDP4-F1
#
_entry.id   AF-A0A1A9QDP4-F1
#
_cell.length_a   1.000
_cell.length_b   1.000
_cell.length_c   1.000
_cell.angle_alpha   90.00
_cell.angle_beta   90.00
_cell.angle_gamma   90.00
#
_symmetry.space_group_name_H-M   'P 1'
#
loop_
_entity.id
_entity.type
_entity.pdbx_description
1 polymer ?
#
loop_
_entity_poly.entity_id
_entity_poly.type
_entity_poly.pdbx_seq_one_letter_code
_entity_poly.pdbx_strand_id
1 'polypeptide(L)'
;MSGLEKLIALAQAGDKEATQKLLEMYYFEACRWACKFITKLKHSNLIQFEHSEIDSFVYIAFVKTVKQYSLNREKIQSFKNFFYQMIKYQSYEELRTTFNWQVIPNYEKFTKQYMQEQENKPSEEEMFENKFKCKKIIAFLSKKCKLYADIFECKLLGYKNNEICDKLKISKSTLKSTSQYIKKLIREEFGQFGELL
;
A
#
# COMPACT_ATOMS: atom_id res chain seq x y z
N MET A 1 7.37 28.01 23.12
CA MET A 1 8.03 27.42 21.95
C MET A 1 8.81 26.21 22.45
N SER A 2 8.47 24.99 22.00
CA SER A 2 9.14 23.76 22.43
C SER A 2 10.61 23.71 21.96
N GLY A 3 11.43 22.85 22.56
CA GLY A 3 12.84 22.70 22.15
C GLY A 3 13.00 22.31 20.68
N LEU A 4 12.06 21.50 20.16
CA LEU A 4 12.00 21.11 18.75
C LEU A 4 11.59 22.29 17.85
N GLU A 5 10.60 23.09 18.24
CA GLU A 5 10.18 24.28 17.48
C GLU A 5 11.33 25.30 17.35
N LYS A 6 12.13 25.48 18.40
CA LYS A 6 13.33 26.33 18.35
C LYS A 6 14.38 25.77 17.39
N LEU A 7 14.61 24.46 17.40
CA LEU A 7 15.55 23.79 16.50
C LEU A 7 15.12 23.94 15.03
N ILE A 8 13.82 23.80 14.74
CA ILE A 8 13.25 24.01 13.41
C ILE A 8 13.41 25.47 12.97
N ALA A 9 13.13 26.44 13.85
CA ALA A 9 13.29 27.86 13.55
C ALA A 9 14.75 28.23 13.21
N LEU A 10 15.73 27.67 13.94
CA LEU A 10 17.15 27.86 13.65
C LEU A 10 17.54 27.23 12.30
N ALA A 11 17.07 26.01 12.03
CA ALA A 11 17.29 25.36 10.74
C ALA A 11 16.67 26.16 9.56
N GLN A 12 15.50 26.78 9.77
CA GLN A 12 14.87 27.69 8.80
C GLN A 12 15.68 28.96 8.56
N ALA A 13 16.34 29.47 9.59
CA ALA A 13 17.25 30.61 9.50
C ALA A 13 18.61 30.27 8.83
N GLY A 14 18.85 29.00 8.48
CA GLY A 14 20.06 28.56 7.81
C GLY A 14 21.18 28.11 8.76
N ASP A 15 20.89 27.91 10.05
CA ASP A 15 21.84 27.34 11.00
C ASP A 15 22.18 25.89 10.61
N LYS A 16 23.46 25.66 10.28
CA LYS A 16 23.95 24.36 9.80
C LYS A 16 23.94 23.30 10.90
N GLU A 17 24.24 23.67 12.13
CA GLU A 17 24.30 22.74 13.27
C GLU A 17 22.88 22.33 13.67
N ALA A 18 21.96 23.29 13.72
CA ALA A 18 20.54 23.01 13.95
C ALA A 18 19.94 22.11 12.84
N THR A 19 20.28 22.38 11.58
CA THR A 19 19.85 21.58 10.42
C THR A 19 20.38 20.15 10.51
N GLN A 20 21.67 19.98 10.79
CA GLN A 20 22.31 18.67 10.91
C GLN A 20 21.70 17.86 12.07
N LYS A 21 21.52 18.50 13.23
CA LYS A 21 20.91 17.85 14.39
C LYS A 21 19.46 17.44 14.14
N LEU A 22 18.69 18.29 13.46
CA LEU A 22 17.32 17.98 13.08
C LEU A 22 17.26 16.85 12.03
N LEU A 23 18.21 16.80 11.10
CA LEU A 23 18.34 15.71 10.14
C LEU A 23 18.63 14.40 10.86
N GLU A 24 19.64 14.35 11.73
CA GLU A 24 20.02 13.16 12.51
C GLU A 24 18.86 12.58 13.32
N MET A 25 17.99 13.44 13.87
CA MET A 25 16.81 13.01 14.64
C MET A 25 15.79 12.23 13.81
N TYR A 26 15.66 12.51 12.50
CA TYR A 26 14.57 11.96 11.68
C TYR A 26 15.05 11.11 10.50
N TYR A 27 16.29 11.27 10.06
CA TYR A 27 16.79 10.74 8.78
C TYR A 27 16.69 9.23 8.67
N PHE A 28 17.23 8.50 9.65
CA PHE A 28 17.25 7.03 9.61
C PHE A 28 15.84 6.41 9.57
N GLU A 29 14.94 6.90 10.43
CA GLU A 29 13.55 6.44 10.44
C GLU A 29 12.77 6.90 9.20
N ALA A 30 13.11 8.06 8.63
CA ALA A 30 12.55 8.55 7.39
C ALA A 30 12.97 7.70 6.17
N CYS A 31 14.24 7.34 6.05
CA CYS A 31 14.72 6.41 5.02
C CYS A 31 14.07 5.03 5.15
N ARG A 32 14.01 4.49 6.37
CA ARG A 32 13.31 3.21 6.64
C ARG A 32 11.83 3.30 6.26
N TRP A 33 11.18 4.41 6.59
CA TRP A 33 9.78 4.64 6.25
C TRP A 33 9.58 4.76 4.72
N ALA A 34 10.45 5.50 4.03
CA ALA A 34 10.43 5.66 2.57
C ALA A 34 10.57 4.32 1.84
N CYS A 35 11.54 3.48 2.23
CA CYS A 35 11.69 2.13 1.69
C CYS A 35 10.41 1.30 1.86
N LYS A 36 9.83 1.30 3.07
CA LYS A 36 8.55 0.60 3.34
C LYS A 36 7.38 1.18 2.56
N PHE A 37 7.36 2.48 2.32
CA PHE A 37 6.32 3.14 1.56
C PHE A 37 6.38 2.73 0.08
N ILE A 38 7.55 2.86 -0.55
CA ILE A 38 7.74 2.55 -1.97
C ILE A 38 7.50 1.05 -2.26
N THR A 39 8.01 0.17 -1.40
CA THR A 39 7.77 -1.28 -1.53
C THR A 39 6.30 -1.68 -1.39
N LYS A 40 5.47 -0.87 -0.73
CA LYS A 40 4.02 -1.07 -0.59
C LYS A 40 3.20 -0.39 -1.69
N LEU A 41 3.82 0.38 -2.58
CA LEU A 41 3.10 0.98 -3.69
C LEU A 41 2.56 -0.11 -4.63
N LYS A 42 1.39 0.16 -5.20
CA LYS A 42 0.85 -0.70 -6.26
C LYS A 42 1.86 -0.69 -7.43
N HIS A 43 2.22 -1.88 -7.90
CA HIS A 43 3.29 -2.08 -8.90
C HIS A 43 4.72 -1.84 -8.40
N SER A 44 4.97 -1.90 -7.09
CA SER A 44 6.34 -1.83 -6.52
C SER A 44 7.30 -2.87 -7.07
N ASN A 45 6.78 -3.99 -7.57
CA ASN A 45 7.56 -5.02 -8.27
C ASN A 45 8.15 -4.54 -9.62
N LEU A 46 7.71 -3.38 -10.13
CA LEU A 46 8.25 -2.72 -11.32
C LEU A 46 9.21 -1.57 -10.97
N ILE A 47 9.37 -1.27 -9.68
CA ILE A 47 10.19 -0.16 -9.18
C ILE A 47 11.46 -0.78 -8.60
N GLN A 48 12.57 -0.69 -9.33
CA GLN A 48 13.90 -0.99 -8.80
C GLN A 48 14.56 0.31 -8.34
N PHE A 49 15.05 0.34 -7.10
CA PHE A 49 15.76 1.49 -6.56
C PHE A 49 16.93 1.06 -5.68
N GLU A 50 17.97 1.87 -5.67
CA GLU A 50 19.11 1.73 -4.78
C GLU A 50 18.90 2.47 -3.46
N HIS A 51 19.62 2.07 -2.41
CA HIS A 51 19.55 2.78 -1.13
C HIS A 51 20.07 4.23 -1.22
N SER A 52 21.05 4.47 -2.08
CA SER A 52 21.59 5.80 -2.41
C SER A 52 20.54 6.75 -3.00
N GLU A 53 19.60 6.22 -3.80
CA GLU A 53 18.51 6.98 -4.39
C GLU A 53 17.49 7.38 -3.31
N ILE A 54 17.17 6.47 -2.39
CA ILE A 54 16.29 6.76 -1.24
C ILE A 54 16.89 7.84 -0.35
N ASP A 55 18.18 7.73 -0.04
CA ASP A 55 18.91 8.70 0.78
C ASP A 55 18.85 10.11 0.18
N SER A 56 19.15 10.21 -1.12
CA SER A 56 19.10 11.48 -1.88
C SER A 56 17.71 12.10 -1.86
N PHE A 57 16.69 11.28 -2.08
CA PHE A 57 15.30 11.72 -2.11
C PHE A 57 14.77 12.15 -0.73
N VAL A 58 15.10 11.41 0.34
CA VAL A 58 14.72 11.76 1.71
C VAL A 58 15.40 13.06 2.14
N TYR A 59 16.66 13.25 1.75
CA TYR A 59 17.38 14.50 2.00
C TYR A 59 16.73 15.70 1.29
N ILE A 60 16.35 15.56 0.01
CA ILE A 60 15.64 16.62 -0.73
C ILE A 60 14.30 16.95 -0.06
N ALA A 61 13.54 15.92 0.32
CA ALA A 61 12.29 16.09 1.05
C ALA A 61 12.51 16.84 2.37
N PHE A 62 13.58 16.52 3.10
CA PHE A 62 13.93 17.17 4.36
C PHE A 62 14.21 18.66 4.17
N VAL A 63 15.03 19.02 3.19
CA VAL A 63 15.35 20.43 2.89
C VAL A 63 14.08 21.22 2.54
N LYS A 64 13.17 20.61 1.75
CA LYS A 64 11.87 21.22 1.43
C LYS A 64 10.99 21.35 2.68
N THR A 65 10.93 20.33 3.52
CA THR A 65 10.18 20.33 4.78
C THR A 65 10.64 21.44 5.72
N VAL A 66 11.95 21.58 5.94
CA VAL A 66 12.49 22.64 6.80
C VAL A 66 12.04 24.01 6.30
N LYS A 67 12.15 24.28 5.00
CA LYS A 67 11.76 25.59 4.43
C LYS A 67 10.25 25.86 4.46
N GLN A 68 9.42 24.84 4.30
CA GLN A 68 7.97 25.01 4.10
C GLN A 68 7.13 24.75 5.35
N TYR A 69 7.71 24.15 6.40
CA TYR A 69 6.97 23.86 7.62
C TYR A 69 6.58 25.14 8.35
N SER A 70 5.28 25.32 8.60
CA SER A 70 4.79 26.46 9.38
C SER A 70 4.77 26.11 10.86
N LEU A 71 5.43 26.95 11.67
CA LEU A 71 5.42 26.86 13.13
C LEU A 71 4.11 27.40 13.75
N ASN A 72 3.14 27.83 12.92
CA ASN A 72 1.85 28.32 13.40
C ASN A 72 1.06 27.18 14.06
N ARG A 73 0.64 27.41 15.30
CA ARG A 73 -0.08 26.43 16.15
C ARG A 73 -1.46 26.00 15.62
N GLU A 74 -1.97 26.67 14.58
CA GLU A 74 -3.24 26.35 13.95
C GLU A 74 -3.17 25.10 13.06
N LYS A 75 -1.97 24.69 12.61
CA LYS A 75 -1.80 23.42 11.91
C LYS A 75 -1.61 22.28 12.91
N ILE A 76 -2.54 21.32 12.89
CA ILE A 76 -2.58 20.12 13.76
C ILE A 76 -1.39 19.17 13.51
N GLN A 77 -0.64 19.36 12.42
CA GLN A 77 0.32 18.37 11.94
C GLN A 77 1.74 18.57 12.50
N SER A 78 2.27 17.51 13.13
CA SER A 78 3.65 17.47 13.61
C SER A 78 4.67 17.57 12.47
N PHE A 79 5.85 18.11 12.75
CA PHE A 79 6.97 18.18 11.80
C PHE A 79 7.27 16.83 11.15
N LYS A 80 7.28 15.75 11.95
CA LYS A 80 7.47 14.37 11.47
C LYS A 80 6.42 13.97 10.44
N ASN A 81 5.14 14.23 10.71
CA ASN A 81 4.07 13.86 9.79
C ASN A 81 4.11 14.71 8.52
N PHE A 82 4.47 15.98 8.63
CA PHE A 82 4.64 16.85 7.47
C PHE A 82 5.84 16.40 6.61
N PHE A 83 6.95 16.01 7.24
CA PHE A 83 8.11 15.46 6.56
C PHE A 83 7.79 14.17 5.80
N TYR A 84 7.06 13.25 6.42
CA TYR A 84 6.67 12.00 5.75
C TYR A 84 5.69 12.23 4.59
N GLN A 85 4.83 13.25 4.67
CA GLN A 85 4.02 13.67 3.52
C GLN A 85 4.87 14.26 2.40
N MET A 86 5.93 15.00 2.73
CA MET A 86 6.83 15.56 1.73
C MET A 86 7.63 14.46 1.01
N ILE A 87 8.08 13.46 1.75
CA ILE A 87 8.63 12.20 1.20
C ILE A 87 7.58 11.54 0.29
N LYS A 88 6.34 11.38 0.73
CA LYS A 88 5.29 10.80 -0.12
C LYS A 88 5.10 11.55 -1.45
N TYR A 89 5.05 12.89 -1.42
CA TYR A 89 4.83 13.75 -2.59
C TYR A 89 6.01 13.68 -3.56
N GLN A 90 7.19 14.09 -3.07
CA GLN A 90 8.44 13.36 -3.26
C GLN A 90 8.48 12.20 -4.28
N SER A 91 8.18 11.02 -3.74
CA SER A 91 8.25 9.75 -4.45
C SER A 91 7.32 9.71 -5.66
N TYR A 92 6.14 10.34 -5.59
CA TYR A 92 5.22 10.33 -6.73
C TYR A 92 5.70 11.21 -7.88
N GLU A 93 6.35 12.34 -7.62
CA GLU A 93 6.97 13.12 -8.70
C GLU A 93 8.11 12.33 -9.35
N GLU A 94 9.00 11.75 -8.57
CA GLU A 94 10.12 10.93 -9.09
C GLU A 94 9.66 9.67 -9.82
N LEU A 95 8.60 9.00 -9.35
CA LEU A 95 7.96 7.87 -10.05
C LEU A 95 7.34 8.27 -11.39
N ARG A 96 7.03 9.55 -11.58
CA ARG A 96 6.46 10.09 -12.81
C ARG A 96 7.54 10.57 -13.77
N THR A 97 8.65 11.10 -13.26
CA THR A 97 9.71 11.72 -14.08
C THR A 97 10.87 10.79 -14.38
N THR A 98 11.25 9.94 -13.42
CA THR A 98 12.56 9.28 -13.38
C THR A 98 12.44 7.77 -13.56
N PHE A 99 11.36 7.17 -13.05
CA PHE A 99 10.99 5.80 -13.40
C PHE A 99 10.43 5.78 -14.83
N ASN A 100 11.31 5.45 -15.77
CA ASN A 100 11.01 5.29 -17.18
C ASN A 100 9.93 4.19 -17.32
N TRP A 101 8.65 4.57 -17.45
CA TRP A 101 7.57 3.66 -17.79
C TRP A 101 7.78 3.22 -19.23
N GLN A 102 8.73 2.32 -19.47
CA GLN A 102 8.96 1.74 -20.78
C GLN A 102 7.72 0.93 -21.17
N VAL A 103 6.88 1.60 -21.98
CA VAL A 103 5.87 1.09 -22.90
C VAL A 103 4.94 0.02 -22.31
N ILE A 104 3.82 0.45 -21.70
CA ILE A 104 2.64 -0.41 -21.56
C ILE A 104 1.65 0.00 -22.67
N PRO A 105 1.50 -0.79 -23.74
CA PRO A 105 0.44 -0.57 -24.72
C PRO A 105 -0.91 -0.71 -24.00
N ASN A 106 -1.78 0.29 -24.13
CA ASN A 106 -3.11 0.41 -23.50
C ASN A 106 -3.17 1.05 -22.08
N TYR A 107 -2.15 1.77 -21.62
CA TYR A 107 -2.20 2.47 -20.32
C TYR A 107 -3.47 3.31 -20.12
N GLU A 108 -3.82 4.18 -21.07
CA GLU A 108 -5.04 5.04 -20.97
C GLU A 108 -6.33 4.25 -20.76
N LYS A 109 -6.42 3.06 -21.37
CA LYS A 109 -7.59 2.19 -21.24
C LYS A 109 -7.69 1.62 -19.83
N PHE A 110 -6.56 1.22 -19.25
CA PHE A 110 -6.49 0.74 -17.87
C PHE A 110 -6.69 1.84 -16.84
N THR A 111 -6.23 3.08 -17.10
CA THR A 111 -6.43 4.20 -16.16
C THR A 111 -7.91 4.57 -16.05
N LYS A 112 -8.65 4.60 -17.17
CA LYS A 112 -10.09 4.86 -17.17
C LYS A 112 -10.88 3.78 -16.43
N GLN A 113 -10.55 2.50 -16.63
CA GLN A 113 -11.16 1.39 -15.87
C GLN A 113 -10.87 1.51 -14.37
N TYR A 114 -9.61 1.81 -14.01
CA TYR A 114 -9.20 1.91 -12.61
C TYR A 114 -9.84 3.08 -11.86
N MET A 115 -10.07 4.22 -12.53
CA MET A 115 -10.77 5.35 -11.91
C MET A 115 -12.25 5.04 -11.67
N GLN A 116 -12.92 4.32 -12.58
CA GLN A 116 -14.30 3.84 -12.39
C GLN A 116 -14.42 2.81 -11.25
N GLU A 117 -13.39 2.00 -11.03
CA GLU A 117 -13.33 1.04 -9.91
C GLU A 117 -13.01 1.71 -8.56
N GLN A 118 -12.33 2.86 -8.55
CA GLN A 118 -11.97 3.60 -7.32
C GLN A 118 -13.13 4.38 -6.71
N GLU A 119 -14.06 4.90 -7.53
CA GLU A 119 -15.27 5.59 -7.03
C GLU A 119 -16.25 4.64 -6.31
N ASN A 120 -16.07 3.32 -6.45
CA ASN A 120 -16.90 2.29 -5.84
C ASN A 120 -16.22 1.56 -4.66
N LYS A 121 -15.27 2.19 -3.96
CA LYS A 121 -14.60 1.53 -2.83
C LYS A 121 -15.48 1.48 -1.58
N PRO A 122 -15.66 0.30 -0.96
CA PRO A 122 -16.48 0.16 0.22
C PRO A 122 -15.86 0.86 1.46
N SER A 123 -16.71 1.37 2.34
CA SER A 123 -16.33 2.07 3.57
C SER A 123 -15.58 1.16 4.56
N GLU A 124 -14.91 1.74 5.58
CA GLU A 124 -14.24 0.97 6.62
C GLU A 124 -15.19 0.01 7.38
N GLU A 125 -16.48 0.37 7.49
CA GLU A 125 -17.52 -0.48 8.09
C GLU A 125 -17.85 -1.67 7.18
N GLU A 126 -17.93 -1.48 5.86
CA GLU A 126 -18.13 -2.55 4.88
C GLU A 126 -16.92 -3.50 4.80
N MET A 127 -15.71 -3.00 5.00
CA MET A 127 -14.49 -3.83 5.11
C MET A 127 -14.53 -4.74 6.35
N PHE A 128 -15.04 -4.25 7.48
CA PHE A 128 -15.17 -5.04 8.71
C PHE A 128 -16.24 -6.14 8.57
N GLU A 129 -17.38 -5.80 7.95
CA GLU A 129 -18.46 -6.75 7.69
C GLU A 129 -18.03 -7.86 6.71
N ASN A 130 -17.25 -7.50 5.68
CA ASN A 130 -16.68 -8.45 4.72
C ASN A 130 -15.73 -9.45 5.38
N LYS A 131 -14.93 -9.02 6.36
CA LYS A 131 -14.03 -9.90 7.13
C LYS A 131 -14.80 -10.93 7.96
N PHE A 132 -15.93 -10.52 8.55
CA PHE A 132 -16.80 -11.43 9.33
C PHE A 132 -17.53 -12.43 8.43
N LYS A 133 -18.02 -11.96 7.27
CA LYS A 133 -18.62 -12.79 6.23
C LYS A 133 -17.64 -13.85 5.68
N CYS A 134 -16.40 -13.46 5.39
CA CYS A 134 -15.36 -14.41 4.94
C CYS A 134 -15.09 -15.53 5.96
N LYS A 135 -15.04 -15.21 7.26
CA LYS A 135 -14.86 -16.23 8.31
C LYS A 135 -16.02 -17.22 8.35
N LYS A 136 -17.27 -16.75 8.20
CA LYS A 136 -18.45 -17.62 8.12
C LYS A 136 -18.40 -18.55 6.91
N ILE A 137 -17.99 -18.03 5.75
CA ILE A 137 -17.83 -18.82 4.53
C ILE A 137 -16.74 -19.89 4.70
N ILE A 138 -15.57 -19.54 5.23
CA ILE A 138 -14.49 -20.52 5.49
C ILE A 138 -14.99 -21.63 6.43
N ALA A 139 -15.69 -21.28 7.51
CA ALA A 139 -16.25 -22.26 8.44
C ALA A 139 -17.29 -23.17 7.77
N PHE A 140 -18.16 -22.62 6.93
CA PHE A 140 -19.14 -23.39 6.15
C PHE A 140 -18.49 -24.34 5.15
N LEU A 141 -17.52 -23.86 4.36
CA LEU A 141 -16.81 -24.67 3.38
C LEU A 141 -16.01 -25.79 4.07
N SER A 142 -15.37 -25.49 5.19
CA SER A 142 -14.57 -26.45 5.96
C SER A 142 -15.41 -27.64 6.46
N LYS A 143 -16.66 -27.39 6.87
CA LYS A 143 -17.62 -28.44 7.24
C LYS A 143 -17.98 -29.36 6.07
N LYS A 144 -17.98 -28.87 4.83
CA LYS A 144 -18.29 -29.67 3.64
C LYS A 144 -17.07 -30.41 3.12
N CYS A 145 -15.96 -29.70 2.96
CA CYS A 145 -14.67 -30.26 2.55
C CYS A 145 -13.56 -29.28 2.89
N LYS A 146 -12.52 -29.77 3.59
CA LYS A 146 -11.36 -28.96 3.94
C LYS A 146 -10.70 -28.33 2.70
N LEU A 147 -10.59 -29.08 1.60
CA LEU A 147 -10.02 -28.58 0.35
C LEU A 147 -10.76 -27.36 -0.19
N TYR A 148 -12.08 -27.25 0.03
CA TYR A 148 -12.87 -26.10 -0.42
C TYR A 148 -12.53 -24.84 0.37
N ALA A 149 -12.40 -24.98 1.69
CA ALA A 149 -11.96 -23.90 2.55
C ALA A 149 -10.53 -23.46 2.21
N ASP A 150 -9.62 -24.42 2.01
CA ASP A 150 -8.22 -24.13 1.69
C ASP A 150 -8.08 -23.40 0.34
N ILE A 151 -8.83 -23.81 -0.69
CA ILE A 151 -8.89 -23.11 -1.99
C ILE A 151 -9.44 -21.69 -1.81
N PHE A 152 -10.54 -21.54 -1.08
CA PHE A 152 -11.18 -20.25 -0.85
C PHE A 152 -10.27 -19.28 -0.06
N GLU A 153 -9.58 -19.77 0.97
CA GLU A 153 -8.65 -18.99 1.77
C GLU A 153 -7.41 -18.57 0.96
N CYS A 154 -6.86 -19.46 0.13
CA CYS A 154 -5.78 -19.09 -0.76
C CYS A 154 -6.22 -18.02 -1.78
N LYS A 155 -7.47 -18.06 -2.25
CA LYS A 155 -8.03 -17.03 -3.11
C LYS A 155 -8.18 -15.67 -2.39
N LEU A 156 -8.67 -15.68 -1.15
CA LEU A 156 -8.78 -14.46 -0.33
C LEU A 156 -7.41 -13.82 -0.04
N LEU A 157 -6.37 -14.64 0.11
CA LEU A 157 -5.00 -14.18 0.33
C LEU A 157 -4.29 -13.75 -0.97
N GLY A 158 -4.96 -13.79 -2.12
CA GLY A 158 -4.44 -13.30 -3.39
C GLY A 158 -3.50 -14.26 -4.12
N TYR A 159 -3.46 -15.55 -3.76
CA TYR A 159 -2.63 -16.52 -4.48
C TYR A 159 -3.15 -16.74 -5.91
N LYS A 160 -2.22 -16.82 -6.87
CA LYS A 160 -2.51 -17.15 -8.27
C LYS A 160 -2.85 -18.63 -8.40
N ASN A 161 -3.61 -19.00 -9.43
CA ASN A 161 -4.06 -20.39 -9.64
C ASN A 161 -2.93 -21.41 -9.66
N ASN A 162 -1.79 -21.09 -10.27
CA ASN A 162 -0.64 -22.00 -10.29
C ASN A 162 -0.09 -22.22 -8.88
N GLU A 163 0.05 -21.15 -8.08
CA GLU A 163 0.53 -21.22 -6.70
C GLU A 163 -0.42 -22.03 -5.81
N ILE A 164 -1.73 -21.93 -6.04
CA ILE A 164 -2.75 -22.74 -5.34
C ILE A 164 -2.62 -24.21 -5.73
N CYS A 165 -2.48 -24.51 -7.02
CA CYS A 165 -2.26 -25.86 -7.52
C CYS A 165 -1.01 -26.49 -6.89
N ASP A 166 0.09 -25.75 -6.83
CA ASP A 166 1.35 -26.20 -6.25
C ASP A 166 1.22 -26.42 -4.73
N LYS A 167 0.62 -25.46 -4.03
CA LYS A 167 0.45 -25.49 -2.56
C LYS A 167 -0.48 -26.61 -2.10
N LEU A 168 -1.60 -26.80 -2.78
CA LEU A 168 -2.61 -27.79 -2.43
C LEU A 168 -2.39 -29.13 -3.14
N LYS A 169 -1.36 -29.24 -3.98
CA LYS A 169 -1.04 -30.42 -4.79
C LYS A 169 -2.23 -30.92 -5.61
N ILE A 170 -2.94 -29.98 -6.25
CA ILE A 170 -4.10 -30.27 -7.11
C ILE A 170 -3.83 -29.85 -8.55
N SER A 171 -4.45 -30.54 -9.50
CA SER A 171 -4.35 -30.17 -10.91
C SER A 171 -5.13 -28.89 -11.22
N LYS A 172 -4.79 -28.23 -12.33
CA LYS A 172 -5.52 -27.05 -12.82
C LYS A 172 -6.98 -27.35 -13.13
N SER A 173 -7.27 -28.55 -13.65
CA SER A 173 -8.64 -28.97 -13.95
C SER A 173 -9.46 -29.14 -12.66
N THR A 174 -8.88 -29.76 -11.64
CA THR A 174 -9.49 -29.89 -10.32
C THR A 174 -9.72 -28.53 -9.68
N LEU A 175 -8.71 -27.65 -9.68
CA LEU A 175 -8.89 -26.28 -9.15
C LEU A 175 -10.04 -25.55 -9.85
N LYS A 176 -10.14 -25.66 -11.19
CA LYS A 176 -11.19 -25.00 -11.97
C LYS A 176 -12.59 -25.51 -11.60
N SER A 177 -12.79 -26.83 -11.63
CA SER A 177 -14.10 -27.44 -11.31
C SER A 177 -14.49 -27.20 -9.85
N THR A 178 -13.53 -27.36 -8.93
CA THR A 178 -13.76 -27.12 -7.50
C THR A 178 -14.06 -25.64 -7.22
N SER A 179 -13.38 -24.70 -7.88
CA SER A 179 -13.67 -23.27 -7.72
C SER A 179 -15.08 -22.91 -8.18
N GLN A 180 -15.54 -23.46 -9.31
CA GLN A 180 -16.92 -23.28 -9.77
C GLN A 180 -17.93 -23.84 -8.78
N TYR A 181 -17.64 -25.00 -8.21
CA TYR A 181 -18.49 -25.62 -7.20
C TYR A 181 -18.54 -24.83 -5.90
N ILE A 182 -17.39 -24.31 -5.42
CA ILE A 182 -17.32 -23.40 -4.26
C ILE A 182 -18.21 -22.16 -4.49
N LYS A 183 -18.12 -21.52 -5.66
CA LYS A 183 -18.97 -20.36 -6.00
C LYS A 183 -20.46 -20.70 -5.92
N LYS A 184 -20.85 -21.88 -6.42
CA LYS A 184 -22.23 -22.36 -6.33
C LYS A 184 -22.68 -22.54 -4.87
N LEU A 185 -21.86 -23.22 -4.05
CA LEU A 185 -22.16 -23.46 -2.64
C LEU A 185 -22.31 -22.17 -1.83
N ILE A 186 -21.43 -21.20 -2.05
CA ILE A 186 -21.49 -19.90 -1.37
C ILE A 186 -22.76 -19.15 -1.79
N ARG A 187 -23.10 -19.19 -3.10
CA ARG A 187 -24.31 -18.52 -3.62
C ARG A 187 -25.59 -19.13 -3.04
N GLU A 188 -25.65 -20.44 -2.90
CA GLU A 188 -26.80 -21.14 -2.33
C GLU A 188 -27.02 -20.80 -0.85
N GLU A 189 -25.94 -20.72 -0.06
CA GLU A 189 -26.04 -20.51 1.39
C GLU A 189 -26.11 -19.02 1.78
N PHE A 190 -25.40 -18.15 1.07
CA PHE A 190 -25.19 -16.75 1.47
C PHE A 190 -25.66 -15.71 0.44
N GLY A 191 -26.21 -16.12 -0.71
CA GLY A 191 -26.69 -15.22 -1.76
C GLY A 191 -25.59 -14.67 -2.68
N GLN A 192 -25.86 -13.57 -3.39
CA GLN A 192 -24.86 -12.94 -4.27
C GLN A 192 -23.76 -12.24 -3.45
N PHE A 193 -22.63 -12.90 -3.28
CA PHE A 193 -21.38 -12.22 -2.94
C PHE A 193 -20.80 -11.63 -4.23
N GLY A 194 -20.61 -10.30 -4.26
CA GLY A 194 -19.89 -9.62 -5.35
C GLY A 194 -18.53 -10.26 -5.63
N GLU A 195 -17.96 -10.03 -6.82
CA GLU A 195 -16.83 -10.74 -7.48
C GLU A 195 -15.58 -11.07 -6.62
N LEU A 196 -15.74 -11.86 -5.56
CA LEU A 196 -14.72 -12.19 -4.56
C LEU A 196 -13.95 -13.47 -4.90
N LEU A 197 -14.19 -14.09 -6.07
CA LEU A 197 -13.52 -15.31 -6.54
C LEU A 197 -13.20 -15.31 -8.03
#